data_AF-A0A5C7RAF9-F1
#
_entry.id   AF-A0A5C7RAF9-F1
#
_cell.length_a   1.000
_cell.length_b   1.000
_cell.length_c   1.000
_cell.angle_alpha   90.00
_cell.angle_beta   90.00
_cell.angle_gamma   90.00
#
_symmetry.space_group_name_H-M   'P 1'
#
loop_
_entity.id
_entity.type
_entity.pdbx_description
1 polymer ?
#
loop_
_entity_poly.entity_id
_entity_poly.type
_entity_poly.pdbx_seq_one_letter_code
_entity_poly.pdbx_strand_id
1 'polypeptide(L)'
;MLSEAASAATIRGVTGQLKLLATINGEPIFKEVVWHLRPLKPMNQMTNSTEVTITRHSAVVDLEAGKYQVNATAGNKTETQIITIEEGGKHNLILNLR
;
A
#
# COMPACT_ATOMS: atom_id res chain seq x y z
N MET A 1 -29.49 4.33 -25.89
CA MET A 1 -28.58 5.46 -25.60
C MET A 1 -28.33 5.44 -24.11
N LEU A 2 -27.05 5.52 -23.74
CA LEU A 2 -26.47 5.13 -22.45
C LEU A 2 -27.01 5.94 -21.26
N SER A 3 -27.33 5.29 -20.13
CA SER A 3 -27.28 5.95 -18.83
C SER A 3 -25.90 5.68 -18.21
N GLU A 4 -25.12 6.74 -18.12
CA GLU A 4 -23.83 6.77 -17.46
C GLU A 4 -24.11 6.69 -15.95
N ALA A 5 -24.05 5.47 -15.40
CA ALA A 5 -24.02 5.29 -13.96
C ALA A 5 -22.67 5.82 -13.46
N ALA A 6 -22.64 7.11 -13.13
CA ALA A 6 -21.60 7.70 -12.33
C ALA A 6 -21.62 6.99 -10.97
N SER A 7 -20.85 5.90 -10.86
CA SER A 7 -20.52 5.29 -9.59
C SER A 7 -19.55 6.24 -8.89
N ALA A 8 -20.12 7.28 -8.29
CA ALA A 8 -19.45 8.08 -7.28
C ALA A 8 -19.24 7.15 -6.08
N ALA A 9 -18.15 6.38 -6.13
CA ALA A 9 -17.66 5.63 -4.99
C ALA A 9 -17.40 6.67 -3.89
N THR A 10 -18.24 6.64 -2.87
CA THR A 10 -18.15 7.46 -1.67
C THR A 10 -16.75 7.28 -1.06
N ILE A 11 -15.82 8.20 -1.34
CA ILE A 11 -14.56 8.28 -0.59
C ILE A 11 -14.89 8.94 0.75
N ARG A 12 -15.34 8.14 1.72
CA ARG A 12 -15.46 8.54 3.12
C ARG A 12 -14.97 7.43 4.04
N GLY A 13 -13.69 7.11 3.91
CA GLY A 13 -12.85 6.65 5.01
C GLY A 13 -11.76 7.70 5.17
N VAL A 14 -11.47 8.15 6.39
CA VAL A 14 -10.38 9.11 6.57
C VAL A 14 -9.07 8.39 6.26
N THR A 15 -8.33 8.90 5.27
CA THR A 15 -7.16 8.24 4.70
C THR A 15 -5.86 8.79 5.29
N GLY A 16 -4.88 7.91 5.48
CA GLY A 16 -3.48 8.27 5.62
C GLY A 16 -2.75 8.04 4.30
N GLN A 17 -1.65 8.76 4.07
CA GLN A 17 -0.80 8.60 2.90
C GLN A 17 0.39 7.71 3.23
N LEU A 18 0.66 6.72 2.38
CA LEU A 18 1.85 5.89 2.44
C LEU A 18 2.70 6.08 1.18
N LYS A 19 3.93 6.56 1.37
CA LYS A 19 4.96 6.57 0.34
C LYS A 19 5.79 5.29 0.42
N LEU A 20 5.83 4.56 -0.68
CA LEU A 20 6.57 3.32 -0.86
C LEU A 20 7.85 3.61 -1.67
N LEU A 21 8.97 3.04 -1.23
CA LEU A 21 10.23 3.04 -1.95
C LEU A 21 10.95 1.71 -1.74
N ALA A 22 11.33 1.07 -2.84
CA ALA A 22 12.16 -0.13 -2.78
C ALA A 22 13.61 0.22 -3.09
N THR A 23 14.52 -0.42 -2.35
CA THR A 23 15.96 -0.35 -2.55
C THR A 23 16.53 -1.76 -2.67
N ILE A 24 17.68 -1.91 -3.33
CA ILE A 24 18.51 -3.11 -3.30
C ILE A 24 19.90 -2.67 -2.86
N ASN A 25 20.43 -3.28 -1.81
CA ASN A 25 21.75 -2.93 -1.26
C ASN A 25 21.86 -1.44 -0.87
N GLY A 26 20.75 -0.81 -0.48
CA GLY A 26 20.71 0.62 -0.13
C GLY A 26 20.52 1.58 -1.31
N GLU A 27 20.53 1.10 -2.55
CA GLU A 27 20.31 1.91 -3.76
C GLU A 27 18.87 1.79 -4.26
N PRO A 28 18.23 2.87 -4.76
CA PRO A 28 16.93 2.78 -5.40
C PRO A 28 16.94 1.75 -6.53
N ILE A 29 15.95 0.85 -6.51
CA ILE A 29 15.82 -0.12 -7.59
C ILE A 29 15.14 0.54 -8.79
N PHE A 30 15.73 0.43 -9.98
CA PHE A 30 15.12 0.90 -11.24
C PHE A 30 14.40 -0.24 -12.01
N LYS A 31 14.13 -1.34 -11.32
CA LYS A 31 13.40 -2.50 -11.85
C LYS A 31 11.96 -2.48 -11.35
N GLU A 32 11.12 -3.27 -11.99
CA GLU A 32 9.75 -3.48 -11.54
C GLU A 32 9.74 -4.09 -10.13
N VAL A 33 8.90 -3.51 -9.26
CA VAL A 33 8.64 -4.00 -7.91
C VAL A 33 7.15 -4.16 -7.77
N VAL A 34 6.73 -5.34 -7.32
CA VAL A 34 5.35 -5.63 -6.99
C VAL A 34 5.18 -5.45 -5.49
N TRP A 35 4.29 -4.54 -5.10
CA TRP A 35 3.90 -4.29 -3.72
C TRP A 35 2.54 -4.91 -3.47
N HIS A 36 2.40 -5.67 -2.40
CA HIS A 36 1.12 -6.15 -1.87
C HIS A 36 0.89 -5.56 -0.49
N LEU A 37 -0.15 -4.75 -0.35
CA LEU A 37 -0.53 -4.10 0.90
C LEU A 37 -1.80 -4.77 1.41
N ARG A 38 -1.65 -5.61 2.44
CA ARG A 38 -2.74 -6.37 3.03
C ARG A 38 -3.12 -5.80 4.38
N PRO A 39 -4.36 -5.33 4.57
CA PRO A 39 -4.80 -4.87 5.87
C PRO A 39 -4.81 -6.04 6.86
N LEU A 40 -4.16 -5.85 8.00
CA LEU A 40 -4.20 -6.76 9.13
C LEU A 40 -5.46 -6.45 9.94
N LYS A 41 -6.57 -7.12 9.59
CA LYS A 41 -7.84 -6.93 10.28
C LYS A 41 -7.72 -7.45 11.73
N PRO A 42 -8.04 -6.64 12.74
CA PRO A 42 -8.33 -7.18 14.06
C PRO A 42 -9.49 -8.16 13.94
N MET A 43 -9.45 -9.25 14.69
CA MET A 43 -10.43 -10.36 14.65
C MET A 43 -11.89 -9.91 14.83
N ASN A 44 -12.11 -8.67 15.32
CA ASN A 44 -13.42 -8.08 15.64
C ASN A 44 -13.75 -6.78 14.86
N GLN A 45 -12.93 -6.36 13.90
CA GLN A 45 -13.23 -5.16 13.09
C GLN A 45 -13.43 -5.51 11.63
N MET A 46 -14.64 -5.25 11.15
CA MET A 46 -14.96 -5.27 9.73
C MET A 46 -14.38 -4.00 9.11
N THR A 47 -13.09 -4.03 8.76
CA THR A 47 -12.50 -2.94 7.96
C THR A 47 -12.83 -3.19 6.49
N ASN A 48 -13.28 -2.13 5.80
CA ASN A 48 -13.47 -2.13 4.34
C ASN A 48 -12.15 -2.03 3.59
N SER A 49 -11.02 -2.00 4.32
CA SER A 49 -9.69 -1.94 3.76
C SER A 49 -9.51 -3.11 2.79
N THR A 50 -9.28 -2.76 1.53
CA THR A 50 -9.04 -3.69 0.44
C THR A 50 -7.54 -3.93 0.29
N GLU A 51 -7.18 -5.12 -0.20
CA GLU A 51 -5.79 -5.37 -0.59
C GLU A 51 -5.43 -4.50 -1.79
N VAL A 52 -4.28 -3.86 -1.73
CA VAL A 52 -3.77 -2.99 -2.80
C VAL A 52 -2.54 -3.63 -3.41
N THR A 53 -2.52 -3.75 -4.73
CA THR A 53 -1.35 -4.21 -5.49
C THR A 53 -0.81 -3.10 -6.37
N ILE A 54 0.49 -2.84 -6.32
CA ILE A 54 1.15 -1.77 -7.07
C ILE A 54 2.39 -2.33 -7.76
N THR A 55 2.57 -2.03 -9.04
CA THR A 55 3.68 -2.54 -9.84
C THR A 55 4.60 -1.39 -10.27
N ARG A 56 5.37 -0.83 -9.32
CA ARG A 56 6.31 0.28 -9.52
C ARG A 56 7.40 0.28 -8.45
N HIS A 57 8.59 0.77 -8.75
CA HIS A 57 9.68 0.90 -7.76
C HIS A 57 9.35 1.87 -6.61
N SER A 58 8.51 2.87 -6.87
CA SER A 58 8.01 3.83 -5.88
C SER A 58 6.56 4.22 -6.19
N ALA A 59 5.81 4.52 -5.15
CA ALA A 59 4.41 4.97 -5.26
C ALA A 59 4.00 5.75 -4.01
N VAL A 60 2.99 6.61 -4.16
CA VAL A 60 2.24 7.16 -3.03
C VAL A 60 0.83 6.61 -3.13
N VAL A 61 0.34 6.04 -2.04
CA VAL A 61 -1.00 5.46 -1.96
C VAL A 61 -1.76 5.99 -0.76
N ASP A 62 -3.04 6.28 -0.98
CA ASP A 62 -3.98 6.61 0.08
C ASP A 62 -4.54 5.29 0.64
N LEU A 63 -4.42 5.10 1.95
CA LEU A 63 -4.92 3.92 2.66
C LEU A 63 -5.80 4.36 3.81
N GLU A 64 -6.80 3.55 4.16
CA GLU A 64 -7.54 3.75 5.42
C GLU A 64 -6.59 3.59 6.60
N ALA A 65 -6.82 4.33 7.68
CA ALA A 65 -6.08 4.15 8.93
C ALA A 65 -6.19 2.70 9.43
N GLY A 66 -5.07 2.12 9.87
CA GLY A 66 -5.01 0.73 10.28
C GLY A 66 -3.64 0.10 10.14
N LYS A 67 -3.52 -1.17 10.53
CA LYS A 67 -2.27 -1.94 10.36
C LYS A 67 -2.29 -2.65 9.01
N TYR A 68 -1.17 -2.60 8.30
CA TYR A 68 -0.99 -3.27 7.02
C TYR A 68 0.28 -4.11 7.05
N GLN A 69 0.20 -5.31 6.51
CA GLN A 69 1.36 -6.07 6.08
C GLN A 69 1.66 -5.68 4.64
N VAL A 70 2.84 -5.10 4.43
CA VAL A 70 3.35 -4.70 3.13
C VAL A 70 4.42 -5.69 2.71
N ASN A 71 4.22 -6.34 1.56
CA ASN A 71 5.21 -7.18 0.90
C ASN A 71 5.70 -6.46 -0.35
N ALA A 72 7.00 -6.44 -0.59
CA ALA A 72 7.60 -5.95 -1.82
C ALA A 72 8.44 -7.05 -2.46
N THR A 73 8.23 -7.30 -3.74
CA THR A 73 8.93 -8.32 -4.51
C THR A 73 9.53 -7.75 -5.78
N ALA A 74 10.80 -8.03 -6.04
CA ALA A 74 11.51 -7.68 -7.27
C ALA A 74 12.36 -8.85 -7.75
N GLY A 75 11.94 -9.51 -8.83
CA GLY A 75 12.56 -10.75 -9.28
C GLY A 75 12.43 -11.86 -8.23
N ASN A 76 13.55 -12.35 -7.72
CA ASN A 76 13.61 -13.37 -6.67
C ASN A 76 13.79 -12.81 -5.25
N LYS A 77 13.82 -11.48 -5.10
CA LYS A 77 13.99 -10.81 -3.81
C LYS A 77 12.65 -10.36 -3.27
N THR A 78 12.39 -10.66 -2.00
CA THR A 78 11.15 -10.31 -1.34
C THR A 78 11.42 -9.81 0.06
N GLU A 79 10.75 -8.73 0.46
CA GLU A 79 10.74 -8.27 1.85
C GLU A 79 9.32 -8.01 2.32
N THR A 80 9.12 -8.16 3.63
CA THR A 80 7.82 -7.93 4.27
C THR A 80 7.99 -7.08 5.51
N GLN A 81 7.14 -6.07 5.66
CA GLN A 81 7.08 -5.23 6.85
C GLN A 81 5.64 -4.95 7.25
N ILE A 82 5.41 -4.78 8.55
CA ILE A 82 4.14 -4.30 9.09
C ILE A 82 4.25 -2.81 9.37
N ILE A 83 3.27 -2.04 8.92
CA ILE A 83 3.17 -0.60 9.18
C ILE A 83 1.78 -0.26 9.73
N THR A 84 1.73 0.73 10.62
CA THR A 84 0.48 1.34 11.09
C THR A 84 0.29 2.66 10.36
N ILE A 85 -0.83 2.79 9.66
CA ILE A 85 -1.28 4.02 9.00
C ILE A 85 -2.19 4.75 9.98
N GLU A 86 -1.84 6.00 10.24
CA GLU A 86 -2.59 6.90 11.10
C GLU A 86 -3.52 7.78 10.27
N GLU A 87 -4.63 8.17 10.87
CA GLU A 87 -5.63 9.03 10.24
C GLU A 87 -5.04 10.41 9.89
N GLY A 88 -5.08 10.79 8.60
CA GLY A 88 -4.45 12.02 8.11
C GLY A 88 -2.92 12.04 8.15
N GLY A 89 -2.29 10.93 8.53
CA GLY A 89 -0.84 10.79 8.64
C GLY A 89 -0.14 10.70 7.29
N LYS A 90 1.13 11.12 7.24
CA LYS A 90 2.03 10.89 6.11
C LYS A 90 3.13 9.92 6.55
N HIS A 91 3.14 8.75 5.93
CA HIS A 91 4.02 7.65 6.27
C HIS A 91 4.99 7.37 5.13
N ASN A 92 6.23 7.01 5.46
CA ASN A 92 7.23 6.59 4.51
C ASN A 92 7.67 5.16 4.85
N LEU A 93 7.67 4.28 3.86
CA LEU A 93 8.15 2.92 3.98
C LEU A 93 9.23 2.68 2.92
N ILE A 94 10.44 2.42 3.40
CA ILE A 94 11.58 2.05 2.55
C ILE A 94 11.91 0.59 2.84
N LEU A 95 11.75 -0.27 1.84
CA LEU A 95 12.13 -1.68 1.94
C LEU A 95 13.43 -1.94 1.17
N ASN A 96 14.42 -2.51 1.85
CA ASN A 96 15.67 -2.93 1.23
C ASN A 96 15.59 -4.42 0.88
N LEU A 97 15.26 -4.70 -0.39
CA LEU A 97 15.10 -6.04 -0.93
C LEU A 97 16.46 -6.75 -0.99
N ARG A 98 16.58 -7.88 -0.30
CA ARG A 98 17.80 -8.67 -0.19
C ARG A 98 17.60 -10.07 -0.73
#